data_AF-A0A318YAA9-F1
#
_entry.id   AF-A0A318YAA9-F1
#
_cell.length_a   1.000
_cell.length_b   1.000
_cell.length_c   1.000
_cell.angle_alpha   90.00
_cell.angle_beta   90.00
_cell.angle_gamma   90.00
#
_symmetry.space_group_name_H-M   'P 1'
#
loop_
_entity.id
_entity.type
_entity.pdbx_description
1 polymer ?
#
loop_
_entity_poly.entity_id
_entity_poly.type
_entity_poly.pdbx_seq_one_letter_code
_entity_poly.pdbx_strand_id
1 'polypeptide(L)'
;MWSLSSQALMASAALLSLLPSTFATSAACNTTALNTTVGLYPITVENTTVFDVAKATNRGVCDIGRHNLMADVTIIPNVGQTLIIPAEVCEPDNETCLLPNITRTRTCIDGGPRLYYTVNGDTLDIVAKRLNITTESLMSDDTGFSADEVLAPGQYLKVPLCSPSECVIRPFTLEYGVYKDYADKYNTTVGQIMMLSPTYNYSTSPLTGAGRPSLDLPYKCTTLSSNITVLS
;
A
#
# COMPACT_ATOMS: atom_id res chain seq x y z
N MET A 1 52.43 -57.70 19.14
CA MET A 1 51.40 -58.46 18.40
C MET A 1 50.39 -57.42 17.92
N TRP A 2 50.56 -56.90 16.70
CA TRP A 2 49.66 -57.06 15.53
C TRP A 2 48.29 -56.37 15.78
N SER A 3 47.71 -55.52 14.94
CA SER A 3 47.93 -55.21 13.52
C SER A 3 47.41 -53.79 13.19
N LEU A 4 47.94 -53.23 12.10
CA LEU A 4 47.30 -52.14 11.36
C LEU A 4 45.99 -52.63 10.73
N SER A 5 44.98 -51.77 10.60
CA SER A 5 44.02 -51.84 9.50
C SER A 5 43.74 -50.44 8.95
N SER A 6 44.14 -50.25 7.69
CA SER A 6 43.81 -49.10 6.86
C SER A 6 42.40 -49.27 6.32
N GLN A 7 41.58 -48.22 6.41
CA GLN A 7 40.42 -48.07 5.52
C GLN A 7 40.58 -46.77 4.73
N ALA A 8 40.80 -46.95 3.43
CA ALA A 8 40.61 -45.95 2.40
C ALA A 8 39.20 -46.12 1.79
N LEU A 9 38.78 -45.11 1.01
CA LEU A 9 37.60 -45.02 0.12
C LEU A 9 36.34 -44.41 0.79
N MET A 10 35.62 -43.42 0.23
CA MET A 10 35.64 -42.77 -1.08
C MET A 10 35.26 -41.28 -0.92
N ALA A 11 35.90 -40.39 -1.68
CA ALA A 11 35.42 -39.03 -1.89
C ALA A 11 34.41 -39.03 -3.04
N SER A 12 33.13 -38.82 -2.74
CA SER A 12 32.09 -38.60 -3.74
C SER A 12 32.15 -37.16 -4.24
N ALA A 13 32.73 -36.96 -5.43
CA ALA A 13 32.64 -35.69 -6.14
C ALA A 13 31.25 -35.58 -6.78
N ALA A 14 30.35 -34.80 -6.17
CA ALA A 14 29.09 -34.42 -6.79
C ALA A 14 29.37 -33.39 -7.90
N LEU A 15 29.21 -33.80 -9.17
CA LEU A 15 29.18 -32.87 -10.29
C LEU A 15 27.94 -31.97 -10.18
N LEU A 16 28.15 -30.67 -9.93
CA LEU A 16 27.12 -29.65 -10.13
C LEU A 16 26.88 -29.50 -11.64
N SER A 17 25.74 -30.01 -12.12
CA SER A 17 25.20 -29.66 -13.43
C SER A 17 24.69 -28.21 -13.40
N LEU A 18 25.51 -27.29 -13.90
CA LEU A 18 25.09 -25.93 -14.24
C LEU A 18 24.06 -26.00 -15.39
N LEU A 19 22.78 -25.98 -15.05
CA LEU A 19 21.71 -25.71 -16.01
C LEU A 19 21.80 -24.23 -16.42
N PRO A 20 21.93 -23.91 -17.71
CA PRO A 20 21.89 -22.52 -18.16
C PRO A 20 20.48 -21.96 -17.88
N SER A 21 20.43 -20.95 -17.02
CA SER A 21 19.23 -20.15 -16.80
C SER A 21 18.91 -19.41 -18.09
N THR A 22 17.85 -19.82 -18.78
CA THR A 22 17.30 -19.05 -19.90
C THR A 22 16.62 -17.82 -19.32
N PHE A 23 17.34 -16.70 -19.27
CA PHE A 23 16.70 -15.40 -19.11
C PHE A 23 15.81 -15.19 -20.34
N ALA A 24 14.50 -15.20 -20.13
CA ALA A 24 13.55 -14.77 -21.15
C ALA A 24 13.86 -13.29 -21.43
N THR A 25 14.47 -13.01 -22.58
CA THR A 25 14.61 -11.65 -23.09
C THR A 25 13.21 -11.12 -23.34
N SER A 26 12.74 -10.18 -22.50
CA SER A 26 11.56 -9.38 -22.81
C SER A 26 11.72 -8.82 -24.22
N ALA A 27 10.72 -9.02 -25.08
CA ALA A 27 10.70 -8.37 -26.38
C ALA A 27 10.94 -6.87 -26.16
N ALA A 28 11.96 -6.30 -26.82
CA ALA A 28 12.29 -4.88 -26.67
C ALA A 28 11.04 -4.06 -27.00
N CYS A 29 10.54 -3.31 -26.02
CA CYS A 29 9.40 -2.44 -26.19
C CYS A 29 9.68 -1.40 -27.28
N ASN A 30 8.72 -1.20 -28.19
CA ASN A 30 8.79 -0.15 -29.20
C ASN A 30 8.26 1.17 -28.61
N THR A 31 9.16 2.00 -28.10
CA THR A 31 8.82 3.28 -27.47
C THR A 31 8.08 4.23 -28.42
N THR A 32 8.28 4.10 -29.74
CA THR A 32 7.62 4.93 -30.76
C THR A 32 6.16 4.53 -30.99
N ALA A 33 5.77 3.32 -30.59
CA ALA A 33 4.39 2.85 -30.71
C ALA A 33 3.54 3.14 -29.46
N LEU A 34 4.14 3.65 -28.38
CA LEU A 34 3.44 3.95 -27.13
C LEU A 34 2.46 5.10 -27.30
N ASN A 35 1.28 4.97 -26.70
CA ASN A 35 0.32 6.06 -26.65
C ASN A 35 0.74 7.10 -25.60
N THR A 36 1.23 8.25 -26.05
CA THR A 36 1.66 9.35 -25.18
C THR A 36 0.53 10.28 -24.72
N THR A 37 -0.71 9.96 -25.06
CA THR A 37 -1.88 10.77 -24.67
C THR A 37 -2.11 10.67 -23.17
N VAL A 38 -2.15 11.84 -22.52
CA VAL A 38 -2.60 12.01 -21.15
C VAL A 38 -4.01 12.57 -21.17
N GLY A 39 -4.91 12.03 -20.36
CA GLY A 39 -6.31 12.46 -20.35
C GLY A 39 -7.04 12.10 -19.07
N LEU A 40 -8.33 12.41 -19.05
CA LEU A 40 -9.24 12.04 -17.96
C LEU A 40 -10.10 10.84 -18.38
N TYR A 41 -10.22 9.87 -17.48
CA TYR A 41 -11.11 8.74 -17.60
C TYR A 41 -12.29 8.92 -16.63
N PRO A 42 -13.54 9.03 -17.12
CA PRO A 42 -14.71 9.16 -16.25
C PRO A 42 -15.12 7.82 -15.66
N ILE A 43 -15.40 7.81 -14.36
CA ILE A 43 -15.98 6.66 -13.67
C ILE A 43 -17.50 6.74 -13.81
N THR A 44 -18.07 5.87 -14.63
CA THR A 44 -19.50 5.87 -14.94
C THR A 44 -20.25 4.65 -14.42
N VAL A 45 -19.52 3.61 -14.02
CA VAL A 45 -20.07 2.35 -13.51
C VAL A 45 -19.66 2.18 -12.06
N GLU A 46 -20.62 1.86 -11.20
CA GLU A 46 -20.36 1.57 -9.78
C GLU A 46 -19.36 0.42 -9.63
N ASN A 47 -18.56 0.48 -8.58
CA ASN A 47 -17.52 -0.51 -8.27
C ASN A 47 -16.41 -0.65 -9.32
N THR A 48 -16.28 0.27 -10.28
CA THR A 48 -15.12 0.33 -11.16
C THR A 48 -13.87 0.60 -10.34
N THR A 49 -12.89 -0.30 -10.39
CA THR A 49 -11.63 -0.15 -9.64
C THR A 49 -10.53 0.49 -10.49
N VAL A 50 -9.45 0.96 -9.85
CA VAL A 50 -8.25 1.42 -10.57
C VAL A 50 -7.63 0.28 -11.39
N PHE A 51 -7.77 -0.98 -10.94
CA PHE A 51 -7.30 -2.16 -11.67
C PHE A 51 -8.09 -2.36 -12.98
N ASP A 52 -9.39 -2.14 -12.96
CA ASP A 52 -10.23 -2.18 -14.17
C ASP A 52 -9.85 -1.08 -15.15
N VAL A 53 -9.62 0.14 -14.64
CA VAL A 53 -9.19 1.28 -15.45
C VAL A 53 -7.80 1.05 -16.05
N ALA A 54 -6.85 0.56 -15.25
CA ALA A 54 -5.51 0.18 -15.70
C ALA A 54 -5.58 -0.82 -16.85
N LYS A 55 -6.37 -1.88 -16.69
CA LYS A 55 -6.60 -2.90 -17.73
C LYS A 55 -7.27 -2.32 -18.97
N ALA A 56 -8.33 -1.53 -18.81
CA ALA A 56 -9.09 -0.94 -19.92
C ALA A 56 -8.26 0.07 -20.72
N THR A 57 -7.29 0.72 -20.06
CA THR A 57 -6.43 1.73 -20.68
C THR A 57 -5.04 1.19 -20.99
N ASN A 58 -4.66 -0.04 -20.66
CA ASN A 58 -3.30 -0.54 -20.84
C ASN A 58 -2.23 0.33 -20.13
N ARG A 59 -2.53 0.79 -18.91
CA ARG A 59 -1.60 1.55 -18.03
C ARG A 59 -1.33 0.76 -16.75
N GLY A 60 -0.27 1.11 -16.03
CA GLY A 60 0.04 0.52 -14.73
C GLY A 60 -0.88 1.06 -13.64
N VAL A 61 -1.33 0.20 -12.73
CA VAL A 61 -2.16 0.59 -11.56
C VAL A 61 -1.45 1.66 -10.73
N CYS A 62 -0.16 1.49 -10.48
CA CYS A 62 0.63 2.42 -9.70
C CYS A 62 0.98 3.68 -10.50
N ASP A 63 1.13 3.57 -11.82
CA ASP A 63 1.30 4.74 -12.68
C ASP A 63 0.06 5.65 -12.61
N ILE A 64 -1.13 5.07 -12.71
CA ILE A 64 -2.40 5.80 -12.51
C ILE A 64 -2.46 6.36 -11.08
N GLY A 65 -2.19 5.53 -10.07
CA GLY A 65 -2.24 5.92 -8.67
C GLY A 65 -1.41 7.16 -8.34
N ARG A 66 -0.15 7.18 -8.79
CA ARG A 66 0.77 8.29 -8.53
C ARG A 66 0.41 9.57 -9.27
N HIS A 67 -0.10 9.45 -10.50
CA HIS A 67 -0.60 10.60 -11.26
C HIS A 67 -1.92 11.16 -10.72
N ASN A 68 -2.65 10.39 -9.91
CA ASN A 68 -3.88 10.84 -9.26
C ASN A 68 -3.68 11.18 -7.79
N LEU A 69 -2.44 11.22 -7.30
CA LEU A 69 -2.14 11.55 -5.91
C LEU A 69 -2.93 10.67 -4.93
N MET A 70 -3.16 9.39 -5.24
CA MET A 70 -4.11 8.57 -4.49
C MET A 70 -3.64 8.30 -3.06
N ALA A 71 -4.56 8.31 -2.10
CA ALA A 71 -4.30 7.81 -0.76
C ALA A 71 -3.90 6.34 -0.81
N ASP A 72 -4.70 5.52 -1.47
CA ASP A 72 -4.44 4.10 -1.73
C ASP A 72 -5.19 3.70 -3.02
N VAL A 73 -4.52 3.01 -3.94
CA VAL A 73 -5.11 2.61 -5.24
C VAL A 73 -6.21 1.55 -5.12
N THR A 74 -6.34 0.93 -3.94
CA THR A 74 -7.44 0.01 -3.63
C THR A 74 -8.74 0.71 -3.26
N ILE A 75 -8.70 2.02 -2.98
CA ILE A 75 -9.91 2.80 -2.72
C ILE A 75 -10.73 2.89 -4.00
N ILE A 76 -11.97 2.44 -3.95
CA ILE A 76 -12.85 2.38 -5.11
C ILE A 76 -13.38 3.78 -5.43
N PRO A 77 -13.08 4.34 -6.62
CA PRO A 77 -13.64 5.62 -7.06
C PRO A 77 -15.16 5.61 -7.10
N ASN A 78 -15.77 6.75 -6.78
CA ASN A 78 -17.20 6.96 -6.91
C ASN A 78 -17.58 7.31 -8.36
N VAL A 79 -18.79 6.93 -8.76
CA VAL A 79 -19.38 7.36 -10.04
C VAL A 79 -19.44 8.89 -10.12
N GLY A 80 -19.15 9.42 -11.30
CA GLY A 80 -19.08 10.86 -11.57
C GLY A 80 -17.71 11.48 -11.34
N GLN A 81 -16.78 10.75 -10.71
CA GLN A 81 -15.40 11.19 -10.59
C GLN A 81 -14.57 10.86 -11.85
N THR A 82 -13.36 11.42 -11.94
CA THR A 82 -12.44 11.20 -13.06
C THR A 82 -11.05 10.83 -12.56
N LEU A 83 -10.33 10.01 -13.31
CA LEU A 83 -8.92 9.68 -13.06
C LEU A 83 -8.04 10.18 -14.20
N ILE A 84 -6.87 10.70 -13.89
CA ILE A 84 -5.79 10.95 -14.86
C ILE A 84 -5.29 9.61 -15.37
N ILE A 85 -5.26 9.45 -16.69
CA ILE A 85 -4.62 8.34 -17.38
C ILE A 85 -3.30 8.86 -17.93
N PRO A 86 -2.15 8.40 -17.41
CA PRO A 86 -0.85 8.82 -17.91
C PRO A 86 -0.56 8.25 -19.30
N ALA A 87 0.50 8.79 -19.91
CA ALA A 87 1.11 8.22 -21.10
C ALA A 87 1.52 6.76 -20.83
N GLU A 88 1.43 5.92 -21.85
CA GLU A 88 1.93 4.55 -21.78
C GLU A 88 3.45 4.52 -21.59
N VAL A 89 3.90 3.54 -20.84
CA VAL A 89 5.32 3.24 -20.60
C VAL A 89 5.59 1.80 -20.99
N CYS A 90 6.85 1.49 -21.29
CA CYS A 90 7.24 0.13 -21.66
C CYS A 90 7.08 -0.89 -20.53
N GLU A 91 7.22 -0.44 -19.29
CA GLU A 91 7.15 -1.28 -18.09
C GLU A 91 6.12 -0.68 -17.13
N PRO A 92 4.82 -0.94 -17.35
CA PRO A 92 3.77 -0.43 -16.48
C PRO A 92 3.92 -0.98 -15.05
N ASP A 93 3.90 -0.08 -14.07
CA ASP A 93 3.99 -0.47 -12.67
C ASP A 93 2.60 -0.79 -12.12
N ASN A 94 2.40 -2.03 -11.70
CA ASN A 94 1.14 -2.52 -11.17
C ASN A 94 1.17 -2.84 -9.69
N GLU A 95 2.35 -2.83 -9.05
CA GLU A 95 2.51 -3.49 -7.75
C GLU A 95 3.28 -2.66 -6.72
N THR A 96 4.19 -1.76 -7.10
CA THR A 96 5.10 -1.15 -6.11
C THR A 96 4.40 -0.19 -5.14
N CYS A 97 3.25 0.34 -5.54
CA CYS A 97 2.37 1.17 -4.74
C CYS A 97 1.38 0.37 -3.86
N LEU A 98 1.29 -0.96 -4.04
CA LEU A 98 0.39 -1.81 -3.26
C LEU A 98 1.03 -2.18 -1.93
N LEU A 99 0.22 -2.16 -0.87
CA LEU A 99 0.66 -2.67 0.42
C LEU A 99 0.90 -4.18 0.33
N PRO A 100 2.04 -4.69 0.83
CA PRO A 100 2.38 -6.11 0.72
C PRO A 100 1.42 -6.95 1.56
N ASN A 101 1.17 -8.19 1.14
CA ASN A 101 0.43 -9.14 1.94
C ASN A 101 1.41 -9.87 2.89
N ILE A 102 1.50 -9.37 4.12
CA ILE A 102 2.40 -9.90 5.16
C ILE A 102 1.61 -10.32 6.40
N THR A 103 2.17 -11.23 7.17
CA THR A 103 1.66 -11.50 8.53
C THR A 103 1.92 -10.29 9.42
N ARG A 104 0.85 -9.58 9.76
CA ARG A 104 0.87 -8.44 10.69
C ARG A 104 0.87 -8.99 12.12
N THR A 105 1.74 -8.47 12.97
CA THR A 105 1.89 -8.92 14.36
C THR A 105 1.67 -7.82 15.40
N ARG A 106 1.70 -6.55 14.98
CA ARG A 106 1.44 -5.41 15.87
C ARG A 106 -0.04 -5.35 16.23
N THR A 107 -0.36 -5.02 17.47
CA THR A 107 -1.75 -4.91 17.96
C THR A 107 -2.17 -3.47 18.21
N CYS A 108 -1.29 -2.50 17.96
CA CYS A 108 -1.55 -1.08 18.13
C CYS A 108 -0.58 -0.24 17.26
N ILE A 109 -0.97 1.00 17.00
CA ILE A 109 -0.13 1.99 16.33
C ILE A 109 0.58 2.88 17.36
N ASP A 110 1.71 3.46 16.95
CA ASP A 110 2.45 4.42 17.77
C ASP A 110 1.96 5.85 17.48
N GLY A 111 1.84 6.69 18.51
CA GLY A 111 1.46 8.11 18.51
C GLY A 111 -0.01 8.40 18.24
N GLY A 112 -0.60 7.81 17.21
CA GLY A 112 -1.97 8.08 16.75
C GLY A 112 -2.06 8.56 15.30
N PRO A 113 -3.20 9.15 14.87
CA PRO A 113 -4.45 9.38 15.61
C PRO A 113 -5.25 8.12 15.96
N ARG A 114 -6.38 8.25 16.67
CA ARG A 114 -7.18 7.11 17.19
C ARG A 114 -8.44 6.76 16.37
N LEU A 115 -8.79 7.58 15.39
CA LEU A 115 -10.04 7.42 14.64
C LEU A 115 -9.74 7.28 13.16
N TYR A 116 -10.14 6.15 12.59
CA TYR A 116 -10.03 5.88 11.17
C TYR A 116 -11.39 6.07 10.50
N TYR A 117 -11.44 6.91 9.46
CA TYR A 117 -12.64 7.17 8.68
C TYR A 117 -12.74 6.17 7.53
N THR A 118 -13.79 5.35 7.49
CA THR A 118 -13.95 4.32 6.46
C THR A 118 -14.21 4.95 5.09
N VAL A 119 -13.56 4.41 4.07
CA VAL A 119 -13.72 4.80 2.67
C VAL A 119 -14.27 3.65 1.84
N ASN A 120 -14.61 3.92 0.59
CA ASN A 120 -15.26 2.94 -0.27
C ASN A 120 -14.36 1.72 -0.51
N GLY A 121 -14.93 0.53 -0.28
CA GLY A 121 -14.23 -0.76 -0.37
C GLY A 121 -13.50 -1.18 0.91
N ASP A 122 -13.59 -0.42 2.01
CA ASP A 122 -12.95 -0.82 3.26
C ASP A 122 -13.59 -2.06 3.88
N THR A 123 -12.73 -2.94 4.39
CA THR A 123 -13.06 -4.01 5.35
C THR A 123 -12.16 -3.82 6.57
N LEU A 124 -12.45 -4.48 7.70
CA LEU A 124 -11.54 -4.43 8.85
C LEU A 124 -10.13 -4.92 8.48
N ASP A 125 -10.01 -5.94 7.62
CA ASP A 125 -8.72 -6.44 7.17
C ASP A 125 -7.93 -5.42 6.33
N ILE A 126 -8.60 -4.71 5.42
CA ILE A 126 -7.99 -3.64 4.60
C ILE A 126 -7.52 -2.49 5.50
N VAL A 127 -8.35 -2.07 6.45
CA VAL A 127 -7.99 -1.00 7.40
C VAL A 127 -6.80 -1.43 8.26
N ALA A 128 -6.81 -2.66 8.80
CA ALA A 128 -5.71 -3.22 9.57
C ALA A 128 -4.42 -3.31 8.75
N LYS A 129 -4.52 -3.66 7.46
CA LYS A 129 -3.40 -3.68 6.52
C LYS A 129 -2.81 -2.28 6.32
N ARG A 130 -3.64 -1.25 6.13
CA ARG A 130 -3.19 0.15 6.00
C ARG A 130 -2.50 0.66 7.26
N LEU A 131 -2.93 0.20 8.43
CA LEU A 131 -2.36 0.56 9.74
C LEU A 131 -1.19 -0.35 10.17
N ASN A 132 -0.91 -1.42 9.42
CA ASN A 132 0.08 -2.44 9.77
C ASN A 132 -0.12 -3.04 11.18
N ILE A 133 -1.37 -3.32 11.55
CA ILE A 133 -1.76 -4.00 12.80
C ILE A 133 -2.59 -5.25 12.51
N THR A 134 -2.82 -6.13 13.47
CA THR A 134 -3.65 -7.33 13.27
C THR A 134 -5.12 -6.96 13.06
N THR A 135 -5.87 -7.76 12.32
CA THR A 135 -7.29 -7.47 12.05
C THR A 135 -8.11 -7.62 13.32
N GLU A 136 -7.74 -8.59 14.15
CA GLU A 136 -8.29 -8.85 15.48
C GLU A 136 -8.13 -7.63 16.41
N SER A 137 -7.09 -6.80 16.21
CA SER A 137 -6.90 -5.59 17.02
C SER A 137 -7.92 -4.49 16.73
N LEU A 138 -8.57 -4.53 15.56
CA LEU A 138 -9.68 -3.64 15.20
C LEU A 138 -11.05 -4.25 15.54
N MET A 139 -11.12 -5.57 15.77
CA MET A 139 -12.32 -6.26 16.21
C MET A 139 -12.50 -6.04 17.71
N SER A 140 -13.06 -4.90 18.08
CA SER A 140 -13.52 -4.71 19.47
C SER A 140 -14.83 -5.46 19.69
N ASP A 141 -15.14 -5.83 20.93
CA ASP A 141 -16.42 -6.49 21.28
C ASP A 141 -17.65 -5.67 20.83
N ASP A 142 -17.50 -4.35 20.62
CA ASP A 142 -18.58 -3.44 20.19
C ASP A 142 -18.75 -3.31 18.67
N THR A 143 -17.80 -3.79 17.84
CA THR A 143 -17.88 -3.54 16.38
C THR A 143 -18.87 -4.44 15.64
N GLY A 144 -19.10 -5.67 16.10
CA GLY A 144 -20.02 -6.62 15.45
C GLY A 144 -19.69 -7.05 14.01
N PHE A 145 -18.68 -6.45 13.36
CA PHE A 145 -18.30 -6.70 11.97
C PHE A 145 -17.36 -7.91 11.83
N SER A 146 -17.48 -8.65 10.71
CA SER A 146 -16.46 -9.63 10.33
C SER A 146 -15.23 -8.96 9.70
N ALA A 147 -14.13 -9.70 9.61
CA ALA A 147 -12.87 -9.19 9.05
C ALA A 147 -12.99 -8.75 7.58
N ASP A 148 -13.81 -9.47 6.81
CA ASP A 148 -13.99 -9.36 5.36
C ASP A 148 -15.29 -8.66 4.94
N GLU A 149 -16.15 -8.31 5.91
CA GLU A 149 -17.35 -7.53 5.66
C GLU A 149 -16.98 -6.14 5.16
N VAL A 150 -17.62 -5.73 4.06
CA VAL A 150 -17.47 -4.38 3.51
C VAL A 150 -18.18 -3.39 4.43
N LEU A 151 -17.40 -2.46 4.97
CA LEU A 151 -17.88 -1.42 5.87
C LEU A 151 -18.55 -0.31 5.07
N ALA A 152 -19.58 0.30 5.67
CA ALA A 152 -20.18 1.48 5.06
C ALA A 152 -19.16 2.63 5.08
N PRO A 153 -18.98 3.36 3.97
CA PRO A 153 -18.10 4.53 3.97
C PRO A 153 -18.65 5.62 4.88
N GLY A 154 -17.74 6.36 5.51
CA GLY A 154 -18.05 7.51 6.36
C GLY A 154 -18.29 7.20 7.83
N GLN A 155 -17.97 5.99 8.27
CA GLN A 155 -17.97 5.58 9.68
C GLN A 155 -16.61 5.84 10.32
N TYR A 156 -16.58 5.95 11.65
CA TYR A 156 -15.34 6.02 12.41
C TYR A 156 -15.06 4.71 13.13
N LEU A 157 -13.92 4.11 12.84
CA LEU A 157 -13.37 2.97 13.56
C LEU A 157 -12.41 3.46 14.64
N LYS A 158 -12.52 2.87 15.83
CA LYS A 158 -11.59 3.13 16.91
C LYS A 158 -10.33 2.29 16.71
N VAL A 159 -9.17 2.95 16.70
CA VAL A 159 -7.88 2.30 16.46
C VAL A 159 -7.12 2.18 17.79
N PRO A 160 -6.56 0.99 18.12
CA PRO A 160 -5.78 0.80 19.34
C PRO A 160 -4.43 1.55 19.27
N LEU A 161 -4.09 2.26 20.36
CA LEU A 161 -2.83 2.99 20.49
C LEU A 161 -1.87 2.31 21.46
N CYS A 162 -0.60 2.25 21.10
CA CYS A 162 0.47 1.84 22.01
C CYS A 162 0.77 3.01 22.97
N SER A 163 0.88 2.78 24.27
CA SER A 163 1.18 3.85 25.23
C SER A 163 2.26 3.45 26.25
N PRO A 164 3.25 4.31 26.52
CA PRO A 164 3.47 5.62 25.92
C PRO A 164 4.14 5.52 24.53
N SER A 165 3.64 6.28 23.56
CA SER A 165 4.23 6.42 22.22
C SER A 165 3.91 7.81 21.64
N GLU A 166 4.65 8.24 20.62
CA GLU A 166 4.47 9.54 19.97
C GLU A 166 4.77 9.49 18.47
N CYS A 167 4.27 10.50 17.73
CA CYS A 167 4.67 10.82 16.36
C CYS A 167 4.92 12.34 16.26
N VAL A 168 5.77 12.75 15.34
CA VAL A 168 5.90 14.16 14.95
C VAL A 168 4.98 14.43 13.76
N ILE A 169 4.09 15.42 13.84
CA ILE A 169 3.20 15.79 12.72
C ILE A 169 3.70 17.07 12.06
N ARG A 170 3.71 17.13 10.72
CA ARG A 170 4.05 18.34 9.96
C ARG A 170 3.13 18.53 8.75
N PRO A 171 2.86 19.78 8.35
CA PRO A 171 2.23 20.07 7.08
C PRO A 171 3.03 19.47 5.91
N PHE A 172 2.32 18.94 4.93
CA PHE A 172 2.89 18.28 3.76
C PHE A 172 2.02 18.54 2.53
N THR A 173 2.64 18.92 1.41
CA THR A 173 1.95 19.07 0.13
C THR A 173 2.25 17.86 -0.75
N LEU A 174 1.20 17.19 -1.20
CA LEU A 174 1.31 16.00 -2.04
C LEU A 174 1.46 16.41 -3.52
N GLU A 175 2.71 16.40 -3.97
CA GLU A 175 3.09 16.81 -5.32
C GLU A 175 3.03 15.67 -6.35
N TYR A 176 3.33 14.44 -5.93
CA TYR A 176 3.31 13.26 -6.80
C TYR A 176 3.41 11.98 -5.97
N GLY A 177 2.70 10.92 -6.33
CA GLY A 177 2.84 9.62 -5.66
C GLY A 177 1.56 9.17 -4.98
N VAL A 178 1.65 8.09 -4.22
CA VAL A 178 0.58 7.62 -3.33
C VAL A 178 1.02 7.66 -1.87
N TYR A 179 0.10 7.50 -0.90
CA TYR A 179 0.50 7.55 0.51
C TYR A 179 1.51 6.46 0.89
N LYS A 180 1.49 5.29 0.25
CA LYS A 180 2.49 4.24 0.49
C LYS A 180 3.92 4.74 0.25
N ASP A 181 4.15 5.49 -0.84
CA ASP A 181 5.48 6.02 -1.17
C ASP A 181 6.03 6.89 -0.01
N TYR A 182 5.15 7.62 0.68
CA TYR A 182 5.50 8.47 1.83
C TYR A 182 5.51 7.74 3.16
N ALA A 183 4.64 6.74 3.34
CA ALA A 183 4.65 5.86 4.50
C ALA A 183 5.99 5.14 4.61
N ASP A 184 6.47 4.57 3.50
CA ASP A 184 7.77 3.93 3.39
C ASP A 184 8.92 4.94 3.66
N LYS A 185 8.82 6.14 3.06
CA LYS A 185 9.86 7.18 3.20
C LYS A 185 10.00 7.73 4.61
N TYR A 186 8.90 7.93 5.33
CA TYR A 186 8.88 8.61 6.63
C TYR A 186 8.67 7.68 7.82
N ASN A 187 8.69 6.37 7.56
CA ASN A 187 8.51 5.32 8.55
C ASN A 187 7.22 5.54 9.35
N THR A 188 6.10 5.59 8.62
CA THR A 188 4.74 5.66 9.14
C THR A 188 3.86 4.68 8.37
N THR A 189 2.55 4.70 8.57
CA THR A 189 1.60 3.80 7.89
C THR A 189 0.63 4.59 7.01
N VAL A 190 0.15 3.97 5.92
CA VAL A 190 -0.87 4.59 5.04
C VAL A 190 -2.10 4.98 5.85
N GLY A 191 -2.53 4.12 6.77
CA GLY A 191 -3.68 4.38 7.63
C GLY A 191 -3.47 5.60 8.54
N GLN A 192 -2.27 5.82 9.09
CA GLN A 192 -1.97 7.02 9.88
C GLN A 192 -2.02 8.31 9.06
N ILE A 193 -1.58 8.26 7.80
CA ILE A 193 -1.71 9.40 6.87
C ILE A 193 -3.20 9.66 6.58
N MET A 194 -3.97 8.61 6.29
CA MET A 194 -5.43 8.73 6.07
C MET A 194 -6.15 9.29 7.29
N MET A 195 -5.81 8.89 8.52
CA MET A 195 -6.45 9.40 9.74
C MET A 195 -6.25 10.91 9.95
N LEU A 196 -5.16 11.48 9.45
CA LEU A 196 -4.90 12.92 9.48
C LEU A 196 -5.50 13.67 8.27
N SER A 197 -6.05 12.96 7.29
CA SER A 197 -6.74 13.52 6.13
C SER A 197 -7.92 12.62 5.71
N PRO A 198 -8.91 12.41 6.61
CA PRO A 198 -9.85 11.30 6.56
C PRO A 198 -10.74 11.25 5.33
N THR A 199 -11.04 12.40 4.72
CA THR A 199 -11.94 12.47 3.55
C THR A 199 -11.21 12.55 2.22
N TYR A 200 -9.87 12.53 2.22
CA TYR A 200 -9.08 12.59 1.00
C TYR A 200 -8.86 11.20 0.42
N ASN A 201 -9.21 11.00 -0.86
CA ASN A 201 -8.96 9.74 -1.58
C ASN A 201 -7.98 9.92 -2.75
N TYR A 202 -8.15 10.97 -3.57
CA TYR A 202 -7.29 11.25 -4.72
C TYR A 202 -7.58 12.65 -5.29
N SER A 203 -6.76 13.11 -6.23
CA SER A 203 -6.89 14.41 -6.88
C SER A 203 -6.36 14.40 -8.32
N THR A 204 -7.12 14.99 -9.24
CA THR A 204 -6.71 15.26 -10.62
C THR A 204 -6.06 16.64 -10.79
N SER A 205 -5.68 17.30 -9.67
CA SER A 205 -4.91 18.55 -9.68
C SER A 205 -3.62 18.52 -10.53
N PRO A 206 -2.90 17.39 -10.68
CA PRO A 206 -1.69 17.36 -11.51
C PRO A 206 -1.96 17.69 -12.99
N LEU A 207 -3.15 17.35 -13.50
CA LEU A 207 -3.54 17.62 -14.88
C LEU A 207 -4.39 18.89 -15.03
N THR A 208 -5.25 19.17 -14.05
CA THR A 208 -6.19 20.30 -14.12
C THR A 208 -5.59 21.65 -13.71
N GLY A 209 -4.41 21.65 -13.09
CA GLY A 209 -3.77 22.87 -12.57
C GLY A 209 -4.41 23.43 -11.30
N ALA A 210 -5.34 22.68 -10.68
CA ALA A 210 -5.85 23.01 -9.36
C ALA A 210 -4.75 22.95 -8.29
N GLY A 211 -4.97 23.59 -7.14
CA GLY A 211 -4.04 23.56 -6.02
C GLY A 211 -3.78 22.13 -5.55
N ARG A 212 -2.51 21.82 -5.26
CA ARG A 212 -2.11 20.51 -4.74
C ARG A 212 -2.67 20.29 -3.33
N PRO A 213 -3.09 19.06 -2.99
CA PRO A 213 -3.63 18.79 -1.68
C PRO A 213 -2.56 18.96 -0.60
N SER A 214 -2.94 19.67 0.47
CA SER A 214 -2.16 19.80 1.69
C SER A 214 -2.72 18.85 2.73
N LEU A 215 -1.84 18.09 3.38
CA LEU A 215 -2.14 17.08 4.39
C LEU A 215 -1.28 17.34 5.63
N ASP A 216 -1.68 16.78 6.76
CA ASP A 216 -0.80 16.59 7.90
C ASP A 216 -0.18 15.20 7.83
N LEU A 217 1.16 15.15 7.83
CA LEU A 217 1.89 13.90 7.70
C LEU A 217 2.53 13.50 9.05
N PRO A 218 2.34 12.25 9.51
CA PRO A 218 3.02 11.74 10.69
C PRO A 218 4.41 11.21 10.33
N TYR A 219 5.40 11.57 11.13
CA TYR A 219 6.81 11.19 10.98
C TYR A 219 7.30 10.54 12.27
N LYS A 220 8.21 9.57 12.14
CA LYS A 220 8.95 8.98 13.28
C LYS A 220 8.04 8.51 14.42
N CYS A 221 6.98 7.79 14.08
CA CYS A 221 6.10 7.19 15.08
C CYS A 221 6.87 6.12 15.88
N THR A 222 6.95 6.27 17.21
CA THR A 222 7.80 5.43 18.06
C THR A 222 7.25 5.26 19.47
N THR A 223 7.56 4.12 20.08
CA THR A 223 7.31 3.86 21.49
C THR A 223 8.32 4.60 22.37
N LEU A 224 7.86 5.11 23.51
CA LEU A 224 8.70 5.86 24.46
C LEU A 224 9.19 5.00 25.64
N SER A 225 8.74 3.75 25.71
CA SER A 225 9.02 2.82 26.81
C SER A 225 9.02 1.39 26.29
N SER A 226 9.74 0.49 26.96
CA SER A 226 9.64 -0.95 26.75
C SER A 226 8.38 -1.55 27.40
N ASN A 227 7.80 -0.86 28.39
CA ASN A 227 6.54 -1.24 29.02
C ASN A 227 5.40 -0.47 28.32
N ILE A 228 4.68 -1.16 27.43
CA ILE A 228 3.60 -0.61 26.60
C ILE A 228 2.26 -1.19 27.02
N THR A 229 1.26 -0.32 27.15
CA THR A 229 -0.15 -0.67 27.30
C THR A 229 -0.89 -0.37 26.00
N VAL A 230 -1.81 -1.25 25.61
CA VAL A 230 -2.72 -1.01 24.47
C VAL A 230 -3.93 -0.23 24.96
N LEU A 231 -4.17 0.94 24.37
CA LEU A 231 -5.35 1.75 24.63
C LEU A 231 -6.41 1.44 23.56
N SER A 232 -7.35 0.56 23.88
CA SER A 232 -8.46 0.14 23.01
C SER A 232 -9.75 0.93 23.17
#